data_AF-C7BSM4-F1
#
_entry.id   AF-C7BSM4-F1
#
_cell.length_a   1.000
_cell.length_b   1.000
_cell.length_c   1.000
_cell.angle_alpha   90.00
_cell.angle_beta   90.00
_cell.angle_gamma   90.00
#
_symmetry.space_group_name_H-M   'P 1'
#
loop_
_entity.id
_entity.type
_entity.pdbx_description
1 polymer ?
#
loop_
_entity_poly.entity_id
_entity_poly.type
_entity_poly.pdbx_seq_one_letter_code
_entity_poly.pdbx_strand_id
1 'polypeptide(L)'
;MNLTDLRKLILNSRFTLKELLKIKRNFIMLYKDEPDIYHKYQSRTDCFCHYLLLIAEELATPLILLNSVCLFIISGMFFSDMAYGIPLMSSIYLFFAISAFIYYSLSVSCNLITGLKLATFYIRFKIKTSPTLKFINNTLIKITNYKTK
;
A
#
# COMPACT_ATOMS: atom_id res chain seq x y z
N MET A 1 -17.27 -5.91 -15.10
CA MET A 1 -17.38 -4.87 -14.04
C MET A 1 -18.22 -3.72 -14.57
N ASN A 2 -19.28 -3.37 -13.86
CA ASN A 2 -20.20 -2.31 -14.25
C ASN A 2 -19.60 -0.92 -13.97
N LEU A 3 -19.96 0.07 -14.78
CA LEU A 3 -19.44 1.45 -14.70
C LEU A 3 -19.72 2.10 -13.33
N THR A 4 -20.78 1.65 -12.66
CA THR A 4 -21.20 2.02 -11.30
C THR A 4 -20.21 1.57 -10.22
N ASP A 5 -19.61 0.38 -10.34
CA ASP A 5 -18.64 -0.11 -9.37
C ASP A 5 -17.31 0.64 -9.48
N LEU A 6 -16.91 0.97 -10.72
CA LEU A 6 -15.74 1.81 -10.97
C LEU A 6 -15.96 3.20 -10.38
N ARG A 7 -17.16 3.76 -10.53
CA ARG A 7 -17.53 5.07 -9.97
C ARG A 7 -17.53 5.07 -8.44
N LYS A 8 -18.03 4.01 -7.79
CA LYS A 8 -17.94 3.85 -6.32
C LYS A 8 -16.48 3.73 -5.85
N LEU A 9 -15.65 3.03 -6.61
CA LEU A 9 -14.23 2.87 -6.30
C LEU A 9 -13.50 4.21 -6.46
N ILE A 10 -13.78 4.98 -7.50
CA ILE A 10 -13.27 6.36 -7.69
C ILE A 10 -13.76 7.30 -6.59
N LEU A 11 -15.01 7.18 -6.14
CA LEU A 11 -15.54 8.02 -5.04
C LEU A 11 -14.88 7.71 -3.69
N ASN A 12 -14.54 6.44 -3.45
CA ASN A 12 -13.92 5.99 -2.19
C ASN A 12 -12.38 6.02 -2.23
N SER A 13 -11.77 6.20 -3.39
CA SER A 13 -10.32 6.20 -3.58
C SER A 13 -9.85 7.51 -4.19
N ARG A 14 -8.55 7.84 -4.05
CA ARG A 14 -7.97 9.04 -4.71
C ARG A 14 -7.47 8.73 -6.13
N PHE A 15 -8.05 7.71 -6.78
CA PHE A 15 -7.67 7.31 -8.12
C PHE A 15 -8.43 8.11 -9.17
N THR A 16 -7.71 8.51 -10.20
CA THR A 16 -8.32 9.04 -11.42
C THR A 16 -8.80 7.89 -12.31
N LEU A 17 -9.82 8.15 -13.14
CA LEU A 17 -10.35 7.17 -14.08
C LEU A 17 -9.29 6.69 -15.08
N LYS A 18 -8.36 7.58 -15.48
CA LYS A 18 -7.21 7.25 -16.35
C LYS A 18 -6.24 6.26 -15.69
N GLU A 19 -5.94 6.45 -14.41
CA GLU A 19 -5.08 5.53 -13.65
C GLU A 19 -5.73 4.14 -13.54
N LEU A 20 -7.01 4.08 -13.20
CA LEU A 20 -7.77 2.83 -13.10
C LEU A 20 -7.86 2.08 -14.44
N LEU A 21 -8.08 2.80 -15.54
CA LEU A 21 -8.09 2.21 -16.88
C LEU A 21 -6.71 1.67 -17.29
N LYS A 22 -5.62 2.36 -16.92
CA LYS A 22 -4.25 1.89 -17.18
C LYS A 22 -3.95 0.60 -16.40
N ILE A 23 -4.32 0.54 -15.13
CA ILE A 23 -4.20 -0.68 -14.30
C ILE A 23 -5.03 -1.82 -14.89
N LYS A 24 -6.27 -1.54 -15.32
CA LYS A 24 -7.13 -2.52 -15.98
C LYS A 24 -6.54 -3.03 -17.30
N ARG A 25 -5.88 -2.17 -18.07
CA ARG A 25 -5.22 -2.58 -19.32
C ARG A 25 -4.02 -3.49 -19.04
N ASN A 26 -3.22 -3.18 -18.01
CA ASN A 26 -2.14 -4.07 -17.56
C ASN A 26 -2.67 -5.41 -17.07
N PHE A 27 -3.80 -5.44 -16.35
CA PHE A 27 -4.47 -6.68 -15.96
C PHE A 27 -4.84 -7.56 -17.15
N ILE A 28 -5.44 -6.96 -18.19
CA ILE A 28 -5.86 -7.67 -19.41
C ILE A 28 -4.64 -8.11 -20.24
N MET A 29 -3.53 -7.38 -20.20
CA MET A 29 -2.30 -7.78 -20.88
C MET A 29 -1.63 -8.97 -20.18
N LEU A 30 -1.51 -8.93 -18.83
CA LEU A 30 -1.04 -10.07 -18.02
C LEU A 30 -1.89 -11.33 -18.24
N TYR A 31 -3.22 -11.18 -18.39
CA TYR A 31 -4.13 -12.27 -18.73
C TYR A 31 -3.80 -12.96 -20.07
N LYS A 32 -3.17 -12.23 -21.01
CA LYS A 32 -2.91 -12.69 -22.37
C LYS A 32 -1.53 -13.30 -22.53
N ASP A 33 -0.53 -12.80 -21.80
CA ASP A 33 0.88 -13.17 -21.99
C ASP A 33 1.35 -14.27 -21.02
N GLU A 34 0.79 -14.38 -19.80
CA GLU A 34 1.19 -15.38 -18.79
C GLU A 34 -0.02 -16.02 -18.06
N PRO A 35 -0.73 -16.96 -18.71
CA PRO A 35 -1.96 -17.56 -18.17
C PRO A 35 -1.74 -18.41 -16.91
N ASP A 36 -0.55 -18.99 -16.70
CA ASP A 36 -0.23 -19.82 -15.53
C ASP A 36 -0.13 -19.00 -14.23
N ILE A 37 0.44 -17.80 -14.32
CA ILE A 37 0.49 -16.85 -13.21
C ILE A 37 -0.92 -16.36 -12.90
N TYR A 38 -1.73 -16.12 -13.94
CA TYR A 38 -3.12 -15.72 -13.79
C TYR A 38 -3.96 -16.80 -13.07
N HIS A 39 -3.82 -18.08 -13.42
CA HIS A 39 -4.55 -19.17 -12.77
C HIS A 39 -4.27 -19.30 -11.26
N LYS A 40 -3.05 -18.95 -10.81
CA LYS A 40 -2.69 -18.87 -9.39
C LYS A 40 -3.47 -17.79 -8.63
N TYR A 41 -3.86 -16.72 -9.32
CA TYR A 41 -4.62 -15.60 -8.76
C TYR A 41 -6.13 -15.70 -9.03
N GLN A 42 -6.55 -16.43 -10.06
CA GLN A 42 -7.93 -16.58 -10.51
C GLN A 42 -8.87 -17.15 -9.43
N SER A 43 -8.40 -18.08 -8.59
CA SER A 43 -9.20 -18.61 -7.46
C SER A 43 -9.45 -17.58 -6.34
N ARG A 44 -8.72 -16.46 -6.32
CA ARG A 44 -8.89 -15.32 -5.39
C ARG A 44 -9.46 -14.05 -6.05
N THR A 45 -9.54 -13.97 -7.39
CA THR A 45 -9.82 -12.73 -8.12
C THR A 45 -10.93 -12.85 -9.15
N ASP A 46 -12.16 -13.18 -8.74
CA ASP A 46 -13.33 -13.14 -9.64
C ASP A 46 -13.75 -11.70 -10.05
N CYS A 47 -13.12 -10.67 -9.47
CA CYS A 47 -13.45 -9.26 -9.73
C CYS A 47 -12.19 -8.38 -9.78
N PHE A 48 -12.17 -7.39 -10.67
CA PHE A 48 -11.11 -6.38 -10.78
C PHE A 48 -10.80 -5.69 -9.43
N CYS A 49 -11.78 -5.58 -8.53
CA CYS A 49 -11.57 -5.09 -7.16
C CYS A 49 -10.65 -6.00 -6.33
N HIS A 50 -10.76 -7.33 -6.48
CA HIS A 50 -9.88 -8.30 -5.80
C HIS A 50 -8.48 -8.24 -6.38
N TYR A 51 -8.34 -8.12 -7.70
CA TYR A 51 -7.04 -7.91 -8.32
C TYR A 51 -6.38 -6.60 -7.84
N LEU A 52 -7.14 -5.51 -7.76
CA LEU A 52 -6.63 -4.23 -7.27
C LEU A 52 -6.22 -4.31 -5.80
N LEU A 53 -6.96 -5.04 -4.97
CA LEU A 53 -6.59 -5.32 -3.57
C LEU A 53 -5.33 -6.18 -3.47
N LEU A 54 -5.19 -7.22 -4.31
CA LEU A 54 -4.05 -8.13 -4.31
C LEU A 54 -2.76 -7.40 -4.68
N ILE A 55 -2.79 -6.61 -5.74
CA ILE A 55 -1.68 -5.75 -6.15
C ILE A 55 -1.36 -4.71 -5.08
N ALA A 56 -2.37 -4.14 -4.45
CA ALA A 56 -2.17 -3.18 -3.38
C ALA A 56 -1.59 -3.84 -2.11
N GLU A 57 -1.92 -5.11 -1.85
CA GLU A 57 -1.36 -5.92 -0.77
C GLU A 57 0.11 -6.26 -1.03
N GLU A 58 0.44 -6.70 -2.24
CA GLU A 58 1.81 -7.03 -2.64
C GLU A 58 2.73 -5.81 -2.56
N LEU A 59 2.20 -4.62 -2.86
CA LEU A 59 2.86 -3.34 -2.64
C LEU A 59 3.03 -2.98 -1.17
N ALA A 60 1.94 -3.05 -0.41
CA ALA A 60 1.89 -2.51 0.93
C ALA A 60 2.60 -3.42 1.94
N THR A 61 2.61 -4.73 1.75
CA THR A 61 3.18 -5.70 2.70
C THR A 61 4.67 -5.49 2.98
N PRO A 62 5.56 -5.41 1.97
CA PRO A 62 6.99 -5.16 2.21
C PRO A 62 7.22 -3.78 2.85
N LEU A 63 6.44 -2.77 2.44
CA LEU A 63 6.49 -1.43 3.04
C LEU A 63 6.08 -1.46 4.52
N ILE A 64 5.00 -2.14 4.88
CA ILE A 64 4.52 -2.26 6.26
C ILE A 64 5.56 -2.98 7.13
N LEU A 65 6.12 -4.09 6.62
CA LEU A 65 7.14 -4.86 7.34
C LEU A 65 8.40 -4.02 7.57
N LEU A 66 8.92 -3.39 6.50
CA LEU A 66 10.07 -2.50 6.57
C LEU A 66 9.84 -1.36 7.57
N ASN A 67 8.66 -0.74 7.52
CA ASN A 67 8.29 0.35 8.43
C ASN A 67 8.26 -0.13 9.90
N SER A 68 7.71 -1.32 10.15
CA SER A 68 7.67 -1.91 11.50
C SER A 68 9.07 -2.17 12.05
N VAL A 69 9.96 -2.75 11.23
CA VAL A 69 11.34 -3.05 11.62
C VAL A 69 12.12 -1.77 11.87
N CYS A 70 12.02 -0.78 10.98
CA CYS A 70 12.70 0.50 11.15
C CYS A 70 12.21 1.26 12.38
N LEU A 71 10.90 1.28 12.66
CA LEU A 71 10.36 1.90 13.87
C LEU A 71 10.84 1.20 15.14
N PHE A 72 10.91 -0.14 15.14
CA PHE A 72 11.45 -0.89 16.27
C PHE A 72 12.91 -0.53 16.55
N ILE A 73 13.75 -0.47 15.50
CA ILE A 73 15.16 -0.15 15.65
C ILE A 73 15.35 1.31 16.09
N ILE A 74 14.64 2.27 15.47
CA ILE A 74 14.70 3.68 15.87
C ILE A 74 14.26 3.86 17.32
N SER A 75 13.22 3.17 17.76
CA SER A 75 12.79 3.17 19.16
C SER A 75 13.88 2.62 20.08
N GLY A 76 14.51 1.49 19.73
CA GLY A 76 15.62 0.93 20.50
C GLY A 76 16.82 1.87 20.60
N MET A 77 17.15 2.55 19.50
CA MET A 77 18.22 3.55 19.45
C MET A 77 17.91 4.79 20.29
N PHE A 78 16.65 5.24 20.30
CA PHE A 78 16.19 6.35 21.13
C PHE A 78 16.36 6.06 22.62
N PHE A 79 16.07 4.83 23.07
CA PHE A 79 16.28 4.43 24.47
C PHE A 79 17.74 4.11 24.84
N SER A 80 18.62 3.99 23.85
CA SER A 80 20.05 3.64 24.05
C SER A 80 21.00 4.84 23.85
N ASP A 81 20.47 6.07 23.80
CA ASP A 81 21.20 7.32 23.54
C ASP A 81 22.10 7.31 22.29
N MET A 82 21.80 6.45 21.30
CA MET A 82 22.54 6.37 20.04
C MET A 82 22.01 7.39 19.02
N ALA A 83 22.14 8.68 19.34
CA ALA A 83 21.55 9.78 18.56
C ALA A 83 21.97 9.79 17.07
N TYR A 84 23.21 9.41 16.75
CA TYR A 84 23.71 9.31 15.36
C TYR A 84 23.13 8.14 14.57
N GLY A 85 22.63 7.11 15.26
CA GLY A 85 22.03 5.94 14.64
C GLY A 85 20.66 6.20 14.02
N ILE A 86 19.89 7.12 14.61
CA ILE A 86 18.56 7.50 14.14
C ILE A 86 18.56 8.04 12.71
N PRO A 87 19.37 9.08 12.35
CA PRO A 87 19.43 9.57 10.98
C PRO A 87 19.97 8.53 10.00
N LEU A 88 20.92 7.67 10.43
CA LEU A 88 21.43 6.58 9.61
C LEU A 88 20.32 5.57 9.26
N MET A 89 19.55 5.11 10.25
CA MET A 89 18.44 4.18 10.00
C MET A 89 17.32 4.81 9.18
N SER A 90 17.06 6.10 9.37
CA SER A 90 16.13 6.84 8.51
C SER A 90 16.61 6.89 7.05
N SER A 91 17.92 7.05 6.82
CA SER A 91 18.48 7.07 5.45
C SER A 91 18.39 5.70 4.77
N ILE A 92 18.67 4.61 5.51
CA ILE A 92 18.57 3.24 5.01
C ILE A 92 17.11 2.90 4.67
N TYR A 93 16.17 3.28 5.55
CA TYR A 93 14.74 3.12 5.29
C TYR A 93 14.33 3.80 3.98
N LEU A 94 14.75 5.05 3.79
CA LEU A 94 14.39 5.85 2.63
C LEU A 94 14.96 5.26 1.34
N PHE A 95 16.20 4.75 1.39
CA PHE A 95 16.83 4.04 0.26
C PHE A 95 16.07 2.76 -0.12
N PHE A 96 15.70 1.93 0.86
CA PHE A 96 14.93 0.71 0.61
C PHE A 96 13.54 1.01 0.07
N ALA A 97 12.86 2.01 0.63
CA ALA A 97 11.55 2.43 0.17
C ALA A 97 11.60 2.87 -1.31
N ILE A 98 12.55 3.74 -1.67
CA ILE A 98 12.73 4.18 -3.07
C ILE A 98 13.03 3.00 -3.98
N SER A 99 13.94 2.10 -3.59
CA SER A 99 14.31 0.92 -4.37
C SER A 99 13.11 0.00 -4.63
N ALA A 100 12.30 -0.26 -3.60
CA ALA A 100 11.09 -1.05 -3.72
C ALA A 100 10.08 -0.40 -4.68
N PHE A 101 9.93 0.93 -4.61
CA PHE A 101 9.04 1.64 -5.53
C PHE A 101 9.55 1.65 -6.98
N ILE A 102 10.86 1.76 -7.20
CA ILE A 102 11.46 1.69 -8.54
C ILE A 102 11.28 0.29 -9.13
N TYR A 103 11.65 -0.75 -8.37
CA TYR A 103 11.46 -2.15 -8.77
C TYR A 103 10.01 -2.41 -9.18
N TYR A 104 9.07 -1.95 -8.36
CA TYR A 104 7.66 -2.14 -8.64
C TYR A 104 7.17 -1.33 -9.85
N SER A 105 7.65 -0.10 -10.01
CA SER A 105 7.29 0.74 -11.16
C SER A 105 7.74 0.09 -12.47
N LEU A 106 8.87 -0.60 -12.47
CA LEU A 106 9.37 -1.37 -13.60
C LEU A 106 8.58 -2.67 -13.80
N SER A 107 8.31 -3.42 -12.73
CA SER A 107 7.66 -4.75 -12.81
C SER A 107 6.18 -4.67 -13.21
N VAL A 108 5.41 -3.76 -12.61
CA VAL A 108 3.95 -3.66 -12.83
C VAL A 108 3.60 -2.54 -13.82
N SER A 109 4.61 -1.88 -14.40
CA SER A 109 4.50 -0.71 -15.28
C SER A 109 3.52 0.38 -14.76
N CYS A 110 3.37 0.43 -13.44
CA CYS A 110 2.61 1.44 -12.73
C CYS A 110 3.54 2.58 -12.35
N ASN A 111 3.05 3.82 -12.46
CA ASN A 111 3.85 4.95 -12.00
C ASN A 111 4.00 4.90 -10.47
N LEU A 112 5.14 5.37 -9.97
CA LEU A 112 5.44 5.58 -8.54
C LEU A 112 4.26 6.17 -7.75
N ILE A 113 3.65 7.23 -8.29
CA ILE A 113 2.49 7.92 -7.70
C ILE A 113 1.27 6.98 -7.59
N THR A 114 1.03 6.17 -8.60
CA THR A 114 -0.06 5.19 -8.62
C THR A 114 0.19 4.08 -7.60
N GLY A 115 1.43 3.59 -7.49
CA GLY A 115 1.83 2.61 -6.48
C GLY A 115 1.60 3.13 -5.05
N LEU A 116 2.01 4.37 -4.76
CA LEU A 116 1.79 4.98 -3.44
C LEU A 116 0.30 5.15 -3.12
N LYS A 117 -0.52 5.53 -4.12
CA LYS A 117 -1.98 5.60 -3.97
C LYS A 117 -2.58 4.21 -3.69
N LEU A 118 -2.08 3.14 -4.33
CA LEU A 118 -2.50 1.76 -4.07
C LEU A 118 -2.15 1.32 -2.65
N ALA A 119 -0.91 1.53 -2.22
CA ALA A 119 -0.48 1.20 -0.87
C ALA A 119 -1.33 1.94 0.19
N THR A 120 -1.58 3.23 -0.04
CA THR A 120 -2.45 4.03 0.84
C THR A 120 -3.89 3.52 0.87
N PHE A 121 -4.43 3.12 -0.29
CA PHE A 121 -5.75 2.53 -0.40
C PHE A 121 -5.85 1.22 0.38
N TYR A 122 -4.87 0.32 0.25
CA TYR A 122 -4.82 -0.94 1.00
C TYR A 122 -4.71 -0.72 2.50
N ILE A 123 -3.84 0.19 2.96
CA ILE A 123 -3.72 0.51 4.39
C ILE A 123 -5.05 1.02 4.95
N ARG A 124 -5.73 1.93 4.24
CA ARG A 124 -7.06 2.44 4.64
C ARG A 124 -8.11 1.35 4.66
N PHE A 125 -8.11 0.49 3.64
CA PHE A 125 -9.00 -0.65 3.57
C PHE A 125 -8.77 -1.59 4.76
N LYS A 126 -7.52 -1.95 5.05
CA LYS A 126 -7.14 -2.82 6.16
C LYS A 126 -7.50 -2.22 7.53
N ILE A 127 -7.33 -0.91 7.73
CA ILE A 127 -7.77 -0.21 8.96
C ILE A 127 -9.29 -0.26 9.12
N LYS A 128 -10.05 -0.09 8.04
CA LYS A 128 -11.52 -0.11 8.07
C LYS A 128 -12.06 -1.50 8.36
N THR A 129 -11.39 -2.53 7.84
CA THR A 129 -11.82 -3.93 7.93
C THR A 129 -11.31 -4.62 9.20
N SER A 130 -10.12 -4.27 9.69
CA SER A 130 -9.53 -4.86 10.89
C SER A 130 -10.04 -4.17 12.17
N PRO A 131 -10.75 -4.88 13.07
CA PRO A 131 -11.30 -4.29 14.28
C PRO A 131 -10.23 -3.77 15.24
N THR A 132 -9.06 -4.42 15.30
CA THR A 132 -7.93 -4.00 16.14
C THR A 132 -7.28 -2.71 15.64
N LEU A 133 -7.03 -2.58 14.34
CA LEU A 133 -6.49 -1.34 13.75
C LEU A 133 -7.49 -0.18 13.82
N LYS A 134 -8.79 -0.47 13.68
CA LYS A 134 -9.85 0.52 13.86
C LYS A 134 -9.87 1.08 15.29
N PHE A 135 -9.67 0.23 16.29
CA PHE A 135 -9.56 0.64 17.68
C PHE A 135 -8.34 1.56 17.89
N ILE A 136 -7.14 1.13 17.47
CA ILE A 136 -5.89 1.91 17.60
C ILE A 136 -6.01 3.29 16.94
N ASN A 137 -6.58 3.36 15.73
CA ASN A 137 -6.76 4.62 15.01
C ASN A 137 -7.71 5.58 15.75
N ASN A 138 -8.80 5.07 16.32
CA ASN A 138 -9.72 5.89 17.11
C ASN A 138 -9.06 6.43 18.39
N THR A 139 -8.18 5.65 19.01
CA THR A 139 -7.41 6.06 20.20
C THR A 139 -6.38 7.15 19.84
N LEU A 140 -5.67 6.98 18.72
CA LEU A 140 -4.71 7.99 18.21
C LEU A 140 -5.40 9.34 17.93
N ILE A 141 -6.56 9.33 17.28
CA ILE A 141 -7.34 10.54 16.99
C ILE A 141 -7.79 11.24 18.29
N LYS A 142 -8.19 10.47 19.30
CA LYS A 142 -8.53 11.03 20.62
C LYS A 142 -7.32 11.69 21.29
N ILE A 143 -6.15 11.05 21.23
CA ILE A 143 -4.92 11.58 21.84
C ILE A 143 -4.47 12.88 21.14
N THR A 144 -4.53 12.95 19.80
CA THR A 144 -4.17 14.17 19.06
C THR A 144 -5.12 15.34 19.34
N ASN A 145 -6.41 15.06 19.53
CA ASN A 145 -7.40 16.09 19.90
C ASN A 145 -7.26 16.56 21.35
N TYR A 146 -6.68 15.75 22.24
CA TYR A 146 -6.38 16.16 23.62
C TYR A 146 -5.16 17.07 23.72
N LYS A 147 -4.20 16.96 22.80
CA LYS A 147 -2.97 17.77 22.77
C LYS A 147 -3.14 19.16 22.16
N THR A 148 -4.31 19.46 21.60
CA THR A 148 -4.63 20.73 20.90
C THR A 148 -5.57 21.65 21.69
N LYS A 149 -5.86 21.31 22.96
CA LYS A 149 -6.46 22.19 23.96
C LYS A 149 -5.42 22.56 25.00
#